data_AF-A0A357FU05-F1
#
_entry.id   AF-A0A357FU05-F1
#
_cell.length_a   1.000
_cell.length_b   1.000
_cell.length_c   1.000
_cell.angle_alpha   90.00
_cell.angle_beta   90.00
_cell.angle_gamma   90.00
#
_symmetry.space_group_name_H-M   'P 1'
#
loop_
_entity.id
_entity.type
_entity.pdbx_description
1 polymer ?
#
loop_
_entity_poly.entity_id
_entity_poly.type
_entity_poly.pdbx_seq_one_letter_code
_entity_poly.pdbx_strand_id
1 'polypeptide(L)'
;MVEGRVRRLKGYQKSHHLPDGHHAAAQAFVRKVGHEHVKELVDQFYTDIRSLFGHKRRELHYTCEDGFGCIKTPDFDLQVRIDQSPEDPKNYQLTTEIVALHNSEIVGDERFHSCFTHHCETLIVEFPGSINIDEKIDAIEDIDEIAQYLTYEPDGSAFDLRIIPLDLEIKVTESEMSFQLLTLRNLDKLIEHSQQAFEILTAVGLGASLS
;
A
#
# COMPACT_ATOMS: atom_id res chain seq x y z
N MET A 1 5.73 -0.69 -0.40
CA MET A 1 6.37 -0.19 -1.64
C MET A 1 7.87 -0.47 -1.58
N VAL A 2 8.51 -0.84 -2.69
CA VAL A 2 9.96 -1.13 -2.72
C VAL A 2 10.66 -0.25 -3.76
N GLU A 3 11.69 0.48 -3.34
CA GLU A 3 12.53 1.24 -4.26
C GLU A 3 13.77 0.47 -4.71
N GLY A 4 14.17 0.69 -5.97
CA GLY A 4 15.40 0.12 -6.51
C GLY A 4 15.94 0.92 -7.69
N ARG A 5 17.18 0.63 -8.11
CA ARG A 5 17.80 1.33 -9.24
C ARG A 5 17.33 0.72 -10.57
N VAL A 6 16.93 1.54 -11.53
CA VAL A 6 16.49 1.10 -12.87
C VAL A 6 17.54 0.23 -13.56
N ARG A 7 18.83 0.57 -13.41
CA ARG A 7 19.95 -0.22 -13.98
C ARG A 7 20.08 -1.66 -13.45
N ARG A 8 19.40 -2.00 -12.35
CA ARG A 8 19.39 -3.36 -11.76
C ARG A 8 18.23 -4.22 -12.26
N LEU A 9 17.30 -3.65 -13.01
CA LEU A 9 16.18 -4.39 -13.59
C LEU A 9 16.68 -5.36 -14.67
N LYS A 10 16.06 -6.54 -14.74
CA LYS A 10 16.48 -7.64 -15.63
C LYS A 10 16.43 -7.25 -17.11
N GLY A 11 15.48 -6.41 -17.52
CA GLY A 11 15.38 -5.92 -18.89
C GLY A 11 16.32 -4.75 -19.24
N TYR A 12 17.10 -4.24 -18.28
CA TYR A 12 18.03 -3.14 -18.55
C TYR A 12 19.29 -3.66 -19.27
N GLN A 13 19.67 -2.99 -20.36
CA GLN A 13 20.87 -3.28 -21.14
C GLN A 13 21.88 -2.14 -21.01
N LYS A 14 23.19 -2.45 -21.08
CA LYS A 14 24.26 -1.44 -20.97
C LYS A 14 24.19 -0.32 -22.03
N SER A 15 23.55 -0.58 -23.17
CA SER A 15 23.31 0.39 -24.24
C SER A 15 22.16 1.35 -23.95
N HIS A 16 21.31 1.06 -22.96
CA HIS A 16 20.20 1.94 -22.61
C HIS A 16 20.69 3.14 -21.81
N HIS A 17 20.20 4.33 -22.17
CA HIS A 17 20.36 5.52 -21.36
C HIS A 17 19.43 5.45 -20.14
N LEU A 18 19.95 5.84 -18.97
CA LEU A 18 19.10 6.03 -17.80
C LEU A 18 18.29 7.31 -17.99
N PRO A 19 17.02 7.32 -17.55
CA PRO A 19 16.26 8.56 -17.49
C PRO A 19 16.97 9.61 -16.62
N ASP A 20 16.89 10.86 -17.07
CA ASP A 20 17.41 12.04 -16.39
C ASP A 20 16.28 12.95 -15.86
N GLY A 21 15.02 12.62 -16.15
CA GLY A 21 13.84 13.28 -15.62
C GLY A 21 12.61 12.37 -15.59
N HIS A 22 11.51 12.89 -15.03
CA HIS A 22 10.24 12.19 -14.92
C HIS A 22 9.29 12.64 -16.05
N HIS A 23 9.04 11.76 -17.02
CA HIS A 23 8.13 12.01 -18.14
C HIS A 23 7.56 10.71 -18.72
N ALA A 24 6.48 10.79 -19.49
CA ALA A 24 5.76 9.63 -20.01
C ALA A 24 6.65 8.60 -20.73
N ALA A 25 7.63 9.06 -21.53
CA ALA A 25 8.55 8.15 -22.21
C ALA A 25 9.55 7.45 -21.25
N ALA A 26 10.02 8.13 -20.20
CA ALA A 26 10.90 7.54 -19.19
C ALA A 26 10.14 6.52 -18.35
N GLN A 27 8.92 6.86 -17.96
CA GLN A 27 7.97 5.98 -17.30
C GLN A 27 7.69 4.70 -18.12
N ALA A 28 7.37 4.84 -19.41
CA ALA A 28 7.17 3.71 -20.30
C ALA A 28 8.44 2.85 -20.46
N PHE A 29 9.62 3.48 -20.50
CA PHE A 29 10.90 2.78 -20.51
C PHE A 29 11.11 1.95 -19.24
N VAL A 30 10.90 2.52 -18.05
CA VAL A 30 11.04 1.82 -16.75
C VAL A 30 10.10 0.62 -16.69
N ARG A 31 8.83 0.81 -17.05
CA ARG A 31 7.83 -0.28 -17.15
C ARG A 31 8.28 -1.41 -18.07
N LYS A 32 8.79 -1.06 -19.25
CA LYS A 32 9.27 -2.03 -20.23
C LYS A 32 10.46 -2.84 -19.71
N VAL A 33 11.50 -2.19 -19.16
CA VAL A 33 12.68 -2.90 -18.66
C VAL A 33 12.42 -3.64 -17.34
N GLY A 34 11.38 -3.23 -16.61
CA GLY A 34 10.90 -3.85 -15.38
C GLY A 34 9.90 -4.99 -15.57
N HIS A 35 9.36 -5.18 -16.79
CA HIS A 35 8.30 -6.15 -17.06
C HIS A 35 8.61 -7.56 -16.54
N GLU A 36 9.80 -8.10 -16.82
CA GLU A 36 10.20 -9.43 -16.34
C GLU A 36 10.20 -9.54 -14.81
N HIS A 37 10.58 -8.47 -14.12
CA HIS A 37 10.59 -8.46 -12.66
C HIS A 37 9.18 -8.49 -12.08
N VAL A 38 8.26 -7.70 -12.66
CA VAL A 38 6.84 -7.72 -12.31
C VAL A 38 6.22 -9.08 -12.62
N LYS A 39 6.51 -9.63 -13.81
CA LYS A 39 6.00 -10.93 -14.25
C LYS A 39 6.38 -12.05 -13.29
N GLU A 40 7.64 -12.14 -12.89
CA GLU A 40 8.09 -13.16 -11.94
C GLU A 40 7.37 -13.06 -10.60
N LEU A 41 7.18 -11.84 -10.10
CA LEU A 41 6.48 -11.60 -8.84
C LEU A 41 4.99 -11.97 -8.94
N VAL A 42 4.32 -11.59 -10.03
CA VAL A 42 2.90 -11.90 -10.26
C VAL A 42 2.70 -13.40 -10.51
N ASP A 43 3.61 -14.07 -11.21
CA ASP A 43 3.57 -15.53 -11.40
C ASP A 43 3.74 -16.28 -10.07
N GLN A 44 4.59 -15.77 -9.17
CA GLN A 44 4.73 -16.29 -7.81
C GLN A 44 3.42 -16.11 -7.03
N PHE A 45 2.85 -14.91 -7.00
CA PHE A 45 1.56 -14.67 -6.36
C PHE A 45 0.45 -15.55 -6.91
N TYR A 46 0.38 -15.72 -8.23
CA TYR A 46 -0.62 -16.59 -8.85
C TYR A 46 -0.50 -18.02 -8.34
N THR A 47 0.73 -18.52 -8.23
CA THR A 47 0.99 -19.88 -7.73
C THR A 47 0.61 -20.02 -6.26
N ASP A 48 1.00 -19.05 -5.43
CA ASP A 48 0.73 -19.07 -3.99
C ASP A 48 -0.76 -18.93 -3.69
N ILE A 49 -1.43 -17.94 -4.28
CA ILE A 49 -2.88 -17.72 -4.13
C ILE A 49 -3.64 -18.97 -4.56
N ARG A 50 -3.32 -19.53 -5.73
CA ARG A 50 -3.99 -20.73 -6.22
C ARG A 50 -3.80 -21.93 -5.29
N SER A 51 -2.59 -22.10 -4.74
CA SER A 51 -2.25 -23.21 -3.85
C SER A 51 -2.91 -23.07 -2.47
N LEU A 52 -2.78 -21.90 -1.85
CA LEU A 52 -3.26 -21.63 -0.48
C LEU A 52 -4.78 -21.60 -0.39
N PHE A 53 -5.45 -20.96 -1.36
CA PHE A 53 -6.91 -20.82 -1.36
C PHE A 53 -7.62 -21.94 -2.12
N GLY A 54 -6.89 -22.80 -2.84
CA GLY A 54 -7.46 -23.92 -3.59
C GLY A 54 -8.27 -23.50 -4.81
N HIS A 55 -8.10 -22.27 -5.30
CA HIS A 55 -8.82 -21.77 -6.47
C HIS A 55 -8.49 -22.58 -7.73
N LYS A 56 -9.48 -22.74 -8.60
CA LYS A 56 -9.29 -23.33 -9.92
C LYS A 56 -8.78 -22.25 -10.88
N ARG A 57 -8.01 -22.65 -11.89
CA ARG A 57 -7.51 -21.73 -12.94
C ARG A 57 -8.61 -20.89 -13.60
N ARG A 58 -9.84 -21.42 -13.69
CA ARG A 58 -11.00 -20.72 -14.28
C ARG A 58 -11.62 -19.65 -13.37
N GLU A 59 -11.33 -19.69 -12.07
CA GLU A 59 -11.80 -18.73 -11.06
C GLU A 59 -10.82 -17.55 -10.90
N LEU A 60 -9.64 -17.65 -11.51
CA LEU A 60 -8.62 -16.62 -11.48
C LEU A 60 -8.51 -15.94 -12.83
N HIS A 61 -8.50 -14.61 -12.83
CA HIS A 61 -8.13 -13.82 -13.99
C HIS A 61 -6.73 -13.25 -13.79
N TYR A 62 -5.81 -13.56 -14.70
CA TYR A 62 -4.43 -13.10 -14.65
C TYR A 62 -4.15 -12.23 -15.87
N THR A 63 -3.55 -11.07 -15.65
CA THR A 63 -2.97 -10.21 -16.69
C THR A 63 -1.59 -9.74 -16.26
N CYS A 64 -0.66 -9.63 -17.21
CA CYS A 64 0.67 -9.08 -16.94
C CYS A 64 1.25 -8.48 -18.22
N GLU A 65 1.28 -7.15 -18.32
CA GLU A 65 1.65 -6.39 -19.50
C GLU A 65 2.32 -5.07 -19.08
N ASP A 66 3.33 -4.61 -19.82
CA ASP A 66 3.94 -3.28 -19.65
C ASP A 66 4.26 -2.85 -18.20
N GLY A 67 4.93 -3.72 -17.43
CA GLY A 67 5.32 -3.42 -16.04
C GLY A 67 4.13 -3.37 -15.07
N PHE A 68 2.99 -3.92 -15.45
CA PHE A 68 1.80 -4.06 -14.62
C PHE A 68 1.32 -5.51 -14.64
N GLY A 69 0.90 -6.02 -13.49
CA GLY A 69 0.22 -7.30 -13.40
C GLY A 69 -0.95 -7.25 -12.44
N CYS A 70 -1.99 -8.01 -12.74
CA CYS A 70 -3.20 -8.08 -11.95
C CYS A 70 -3.68 -9.53 -11.83
N ILE A 71 -4.11 -9.91 -10.63
CA ILE A 71 -4.77 -11.17 -10.35
C ILE A 71 -6.12 -10.87 -9.72
N LYS A 72 -7.21 -11.17 -10.43
CA LYS A 72 -8.55 -11.13 -9.85
C LYS A 72 -8.93 -12.50 -9.33
N THR A 73 -9.41 -12.52 -8.10
CA THR A 73 -9.86 -13.72 -7.41
C THR A 73 -11.32 -13.55 -6.98
N PRO A 74 -12.00 -14.62 -6.54
CA PRO A 74 -13.34 -14.49 -5.96
C PRO A 74 -13.40 -13.61 -4.71
N ASP A 75 -12.31 -13.53 -3.94
CA ASP A 75 -12.29 -12.87 -2.62
C ASP A 75 -11.63 -11.49 -2.65
N PHE A 76 -10.69 -11.26 -3.57
CA PHE A 76 -9.93 -10.00 -3.68
C PHE A 76 -9.25 -9.81 -5.06
N ASP A 77 -8.86 -8.58 -5.38
CA ASP A 77 -8.05 -8.24 -6.54
C ASP A 77 -6.66 -7.77 -6.10
N LEU A 78 -5.61 -8.38 -6.65
CA LEU A 78 -4.20 -8.00 -6.45
C LEU A 78 -3.69 -7.24 -7.67
N GLN A 79 -2.90 -6.20 -7.44
CA GLN A 79 -2.13 -5.50 -8.46
C GLN A 79 -0.65 -5.39 -8.07
N VAL A 80 0.22 -5.52 -9.06
CA VAL A 80 1.65 -5.27 -8.95
C VAL A 80 2.05 -4.34 -10.08
N ARG A 81 2.73 -3.24 -9.77
CA ARG A 81 3.14 -2.25 -10.76
C ARG A 81 4.56 -1.79 -10.50
N ILE A 82 5.32 -1.56 -11.57
CA ILE A 82 6.60 -0.87 -11.51
C ILE A 82 6.52 0.47 -12.23
N ASP A 83 6.90 1.54 -11.54
CA ASP A 83 6.93 2.89 -12.07
C ASP A 83 8.28 3.55 -11.86
N GLN A 84 8.53 4.64 -12.58
CA GLN A 84 9.68 5.50 -12.30
C GLN A 84 9.45 6.20 -10.96
N SER A 85 10.47 6.28 -10.12
CA SER A 85 10.37 7.05 -8.87
C SER A 85 10.22 8.55 -9.22
N PRO A 86 9.24 9.26 -8.64
CA PRO A 86 9.09 10.71 -8.81
C PRO A 86 10.23 11.49 -8.13
N GLU A 87 10.85 10.92 -7.09
CA GLU A 87 11.91 11.55 -6.30
C GLU A 87 13.30 11.43 -6.96
N ASP A 88 13.60 10.27 -7.55
CA ASP A 88 14.85 10.04 -8.28
C ASP A 88 14.58 9.35 -9.63
N PRO A 89 14.77 10.03 -10.77
CA PRO A 89 14.45 9.48 -12.08
C PRO A 89 15.29 8.24 -12.45
N LYS A 90 16.38 7.95 -11.72
CA LYS A 90 17.22 6.75 -11.91
C LYS A 90 16.73 5.55 -11.11
N ASN A 91 15.72 5.73 -10.28
CA ASN A 91 15.11 4.70 -9.46
C ASN A 91 13.72 4.32 -9.99
N TYR A 92 13.29 3.13 -9.60
CA TYR A 92 11.94 2.64 -9.80
C TYR A 92 11.27 2.44 -8.44
N GLN A 93 9.95 2.48 -8.45
CA GLN A 93 9.08 2.06 -7.35
C GLN A 93 8.31 0.82 -7.80
N LEU A 94 8.42 -0.26 -7.02
CA LEU A 94 7.62 -1.46 -7.17
C LEU A 94 6.54 -1.46 -6.10
N THR A 95 5.30 -1.49 -6.54
CA THR A 95 4.12 -1.39 -5.68
C THR A 95 3.31 -2.68 -5.79
N THR A 96 2.85 -3.18 -4.65
CA THR A 96 1.99 -4.37 -4.54
C THR A 96 0.80 -3.98 -3.67
N GLU A 97 -0.39 -4.11 -4.22
CA GLU A 97 -1.62 -3.57 -3.66
C GLU A 97 -2.76 -4.58 -3.77
N ILE A 98 -3.53 -4.73 -2.69
CA ILE A 98 -4.83 -5.37 -2.72
C ILE A 98 -5.85 -4.26 -2.95
N VAL A 99 -6.37 -4.14 -4.17
CA VAL A 99 -7.16 -2.98 -4.61
C VAL A 99 -8.66 -3.15 -4.40
N ALA A 100 -9.11 -4.38 -4.17
CA ALA A 100 -10.51 -4.68 -3.87
C ALA A 100 -10.58 -5.92 -2.99
N LEU A 101 -11.49 -5.88 -2.01
CA LEU A 101 -11.90 -7.02 -1.21
C LEU A 101 -13.37 -7.30 -1.54
N HIS A 102 -13.63 -8.41 -2.23
CA HIS A 102 -14.98 -8.88 -2.55
C HIS A 102 -15.59 -9.66 -1.38
N ASN A 103 -14.74 -10.20 -0.50
CA ASN A 103 -15.11 -10.88 0.73
C ASN A 103 -14.30 -10.30 1.90
N SER A 104 -14.94 -9.53 2.78
CA SER A 104 -14.26 -8.88 3.91
C SER A 104 -13.73 -9.87 4.96
N GLU A 105 -14.27 -11.10 5.02
CA GLU A 105 -13.79 -12.12 5.96
C GLU A 105 -12.38 -12.61 5.62
N ILE A 106 -11.92 -12.44 4.37
CA ILE A 106 -10.58 -12.86 3.92
C ILE A 106 -9.46 -12.15 4.68
N VAL A 107 -9.76 -10.96 5.20
CA VAL A 107 -8.82 -10.12 5.95
C VAL A 107 -8.42 -10.79 7.28
N GLY A 108 -9.24 -11.69 7.82
CA GLY A 108 -8.93 -12.48 9.01
C GLY A 108 -8.34 -13.86 8.71
N ASP A 109 -8.10 -14.20 7.45
CA ASP A 109 -7.61 -15.53 7.06
C ASP A 109 -6.09 -15.62 7.16
N GLU A 110 -5.58 -16.57 7.95
CA GLU A 110 -4.14 -16.81 8.13
C GLU A 110 -3.40 -17.04 6.80
N ARG A 111 -4.07 -17.61 5.79
CA ARG A 111 -3.51 -17.85 4.45
C ARG A 111 -3.28 -16.55 3.71
N PHE A 112 -4.18 -15.58 3.89
CA PHE A 112 -4.06 -14.24 3.33
C PHE A 112 -2.86 -13.53 3.95
N HIS A 113 -2.74 -13.55 5.28
CA HIS A 113 -1.59 -12.97 5.96
C HIS A 113 -0.27 -13.62 5.54
N SER A 114 -0.25 -14.96 5.43
CA SER A 114 0.93 -15.70 5.02
C SER A 114 1.40 -15.34 3.60
N CYS A 115 0.46 -15.07 2.70
CA CYS A 115 0.77 -14.70 1.31
C CYS A 115 1.30 -13.26 1.20
N PHE A 116 0.78 -12.32 1.99
CA PHE A 116 1.00 -10.88 1.78
C PHE A 116 1.86 -10.19 2.83
N THR A 117 2.16 -10.80 3.99
CA THR A 117 2.94 -10.15 5.08
C THR A 117 4.28 -9.57 4.64
N HIS A 118 4.96 -10.18 3.67
CA HIS A 118 6.25 -9.68 3.18
C HIS A 118 6.13 -8.57 2.12
N HIS A 119 4.95 -8.39 1.55
CA HIS A 119 4.68 -7.53 0.39
C HIS A 119 3.84 -6.30 0.74
N CYS A 120 2.92 -6.43 1.69
CA CYS A 120 2.06 -5.37 2.17
C CYS A 120 2.55 -4.90 3.54
N GLU A 121 2.96 -3.65 3.63
CA GLU A 121 3.43 -3.00 4.86
C GLU A 121 2.60 -1.77 5.24
N THR A 122 1.61 -1.44 4.41
CA THR A 122 0.76 -0.26 4.54
C THR A 122 -0.67 -0.63 4.23
N LEU A 123 -1.58 -0.21 5.11
CA LEU A 123 -3.01 -0.25 4.86
C LEU A 123 -3.48 1.17 4.59
N ILE A 124 -4.25 1.38 3.54
CA ILE A 124 -4.75 2.71 3.13
C ILE A 124 -6.27 2.67 3.14
N VAL A 125 -6.87 3.68 3.75
CA VAL A 125 -8.30 3.95 3.73
C VAL A 125 -8.50 5.28 3.03
N GLU A 126 -9.08 5.24 1.83
CA GLU A 126 -9.47 6.44 1.10
C GLU A 126 -10.79 6.99 1.66
N PHE A 127 -10.88 8.30 1.82
CA PHE A 127 -12.10 8.96 2.24
C PHE A 127 -13.00 9.24 1.03
N PRO A 128 -14.33 9.03 1.15
CA PRO A 128 -15.27 9.33 0.07
C PRO A 128 -15.40 10.83 -0.23
N GLY A 129 -14.83 11.70 0.61
CA GLY A 129 -14.74 13.14 0.42
C GLY A 129 -13.63 13.74 1.27
N SER A 130 -13.29 15.01 1.02
CA SER A 130 -12.23 15.71 1.74
C SER A 130 -12.60 15.94 3.20
N ILE A 131 -11.70 15.63 4.13
CA ILE A 131 -11.85 15.93 5.56
C ILE A 131 -11.16 17.26 5.92
N ASN A 132 -11.68 17.99 6.92
CA ASN A 132 -11.04 19.19 7.43
C ASN A 132 -9.92 18.83 8.43
N ILE A 133 -8.67 18.95 8.01
CA ILE A 133 -7.50 18.53 8.79
C ILE A 133 -7.30 19.39 10.04
N ASP A 134 -7.48 20.70 9.96
CA ASP A 134 -7.32 21.60 11.11
C ASP A 134 -8.27 21.23 12.25
N GLU A 135 -9.55 20.99 11.93
CA GLU A 135 -10.54 20.53 12.91
C GLU A 135 -10.16 19.19 13.55
N LYS A 136 -9.46 18.32 12.80
CA LYS A 136 -9.03 17.02 13.30
C LYS A 136 -7.81 17.13 14.20
N ILE A 137 -6.87 18.01 13.85
CA ILE A 137 -5.71 18.34 14.69
C ILE A 137 -6.21 18.89 16.04
N ASP A 138 -7.06 19.91 16.01
CA ASP A 138 -7.63 20.53 17.23
C ASP A 138 -8.32 19.48 18.12
N ALA A 139 -9.15 18.61 17.52
CA ALA A 139 -9.85 17.56 18.25
C ALA A 139 -8.91 16.52 18.88
N ILE A 140 -7.76 16.23 18.26
CA ILE A 140 -6.75 15.30 18.80
C ILE A 140 -5.95 15.98 19.92
N GLU A 141 -5.62 17.27 19.79
CA GLU A 141 -4.90 18.03 20.81
C GLU A 141 -5.69 18.11 22.14
N ASP A 142 -7.01 18.13 22.06
CA ASP A 142 -7.92 18.10 23.22
C ASP A 142 -7.94 16.74 23.97
N ILE A 143 -7.27 15.70 23.44
CA ILE A 143 -7.25 14.34 24.01
C ILE A 143 -5.87 14.02 24.57
N ASP A 144 -5.70 14.19 25.89
CA ASP A 144 -4.43 14.02 26.61
C ASP A 144 -3.76 12.65 26.32
N GLU A 145 -4.53 11.59 26.13
CA GLU A 145 -3.99 10.25 25.88
C GLU A 145 -3.24 10.13 24.55
N ILE A 146 -3.70 10.86 23.51
CA ILE A 146 -3.17 10.74 22.15
C ILE A 146 -2.46 11.99 21.62
N ALA A 147 -2.70 13.17 22.22
CA ALA A 147 -2.08 14.44 21.82
C ALA A 147 -0.55 14.35 21.81
N GLN A 148 0.04 13.61 22.75
CA GLN A 148 1.49 13.40 22.81
C GLN A 148 2.10 12.64 21.60
N TYR A 149 1.27 11.94 20.83
CA TYR A 149 1.69 11.17 19.65
C TYR A 149 1.47 11.94 18.33
N LEU A 150 0.84 13.11 18.39
CA LEU A 150 0.50 13.93 17.24
C LEU A 150 1.69 14.78 16.79
N THR A 151 1.96 14.76 15.49
CA THR A 151 2.88 15.67 14.81
C THR A 151 2.25 16.14 13.50
N TYR A 152 2.41 17.41 13.16
CA TYR A 152 1.90 17.98 11.92
C TYR A 152 2.82 19.09 11.42
N GLU A 153 2.78 19.36 10.13
CA GLU A 153 3.48 20.51 9.54
C GLU A 153 2.69 21.79 9.81
N PRO A 154 3.34 22.97 9.90
CA PRO A 154 2.66 24.23 10.20
C PRO A 154 1.59 24.66 9.19
N ASP A 155 1.52 24.02 8.03
CA ASP A 155 0.53 24.29 6.99
C ASP A 155 -0.79 23.53 7.18
N GLY A 156 -0.87 22.62 8.15
CA GLY A 156 -2.09 21.85 8.47
C GLY A 156 -2.54 20.92 7.35
N SER A 157 -1.68 20.62 6.36
CA SER A 157 -2.07 19.80 5.20
C SER A 157 -2.20 18.31 5.51
N ALA A 158 -1.51 17.85 6.55
CA ALA A 158 -1.51 16.47 7.02
C ALA A 158 -1.06 16.40 8.48
N PHE A 159 -1.39 15.30 9.14
CA PHE A 159 -0.82 14.96 10.44
C PHE A 159 -0.42 13.49 10.52
N ASP A 160 0.52 13.23 11.42
CA ASP A 160 1.01 11.91 11.78
C ASP A 160 0.69 11.62 13.26
N LEU A 161 0.17 10.43 13.53
CA LEU A 161 0.01 9.86 14.88
C LEU A 161 0.94 8.67 15.05
N ARG A 162 1.93 8.80 15.92
CA ARG A 162 2.89 7.72 16.22
C ARG A 162 2.55 7.06 17.56
N ILE A 163 1.56 6.19 17.58
CA ILE A 163 1.02 5.55 18.79
C ILE A 163 1.93 4.37 19.20
N ILE A 164 2.99 4.68 19.95
CA ILE A 164 4.00 3.71 20.39
C ILE A 164 3.39 2.49 21.12
N PRO A 165 2.42 2.63 22.04
CA PRO A 165 1.81 1.48 22.71
C PRO A 165 1.10 0.51 21.77
N LEU A 166 0.63 1.00 20.62
CA LEU A 166 -0.05 0.22 19.60
C LEU A 166 0.89 -0.20 18.47
N ASP A 167 2.19 0.10 18.55
CA ASP A 167 3.17 -0.20 17.50
C ASP A 167 2.73 0.31 16.11
N LEU A 168 2.05 1.47 16.06
CA LEU A 168 1.36 1.94 14.86
C LEU A 168 1.68 3.41 14.57
N GLU A 169 1.99 3.68 13.30
CA GLU A 169 2.04 5.02 12.71
C GLU A 169 0.84 5.19 11.78
N ILE A 170 0.11 6.28 11.99
CA ILE A 170 -1.05 6.65 11.20
C ILE A 170 -0.76 8.00 10.55
N LYS A 171 -0.83 8.08 9.22
CA LYS A 171 -0.71 9.34 8.49
C LYS A 171 -2.05 9.69 7.90
N VAL A 172 -2.49 10.93 8.08
CA VAL A 172 -3.80 11.38 7.63
C VAL A 172 -3.64 12.63 6.77
N THR A 173 -4.25 12.59 5.59
CA THR A 173 -4.37 13.70 4.65
C THR A 173 -5.84 14.01 4.41
N GLU A 174 -6.16 15.03 3.62
CA GLU A 174 -7.55 15.37 3.30
C GLU A 174 -8.33 14.23 2.63
N SER A 175 -7.64 13.33 1.91
CA SER A 175 -8.26 12.30 1.07
C SER A 175 -8.04 10.87 1.54
N GLU A 176 -7.05 10.62 2.39
CA GLU A 176 -6.72 9.26 2.82
C GLU A 176 -6.10 9.20 4.20
N MET A 177 -6.21 8.02 4.81
CA MET A 177 -5.53 7.60 6.03
C MET A 177 -4.70 6.37 5.73
N SER A 178 -3.41 6.40 6.08
CA SER A 178 -2.50 5.26 5.93
C SER A 178 -2.01 4.77 7.29
N PHE A 179 -1.84 3.47 7.42
CA PHE A 179 -1.38 2.79 8.63
C PHE A 179 -0.14 1.97 8.34
N GLN A 180 0.86 2.05 9.22
CA GLN A 180 2.10 1.28 9.15
C GLN A 180 2.52 0.83 10.54
N LEU A 181 3.10 -0.37 10.67
CA LEU A 181 3.69 -0.79 11.94
C LEU A 181 5.01 -0.05 12.19
N LEU A 182 5.27 0.33 13.45
CA LEU A 182 6.56 0.94 13.83
C LEU A 182 7.68 -0.11 13.88
N THR A 183 7.33 -1.38 14.09
CA THR A 183 8.28 -2.51 14.13
C THR A 183 8.24 -3.38 12.86
N LEU A 184 8.51 -4.68 12.99
CA LEU A 184 8.65 -5.60 11.87
C LEU A 184 7.32 -5.84 11.16
N ARG A 185 7.38 -6.01 9.84
CA ARG A 185 6.22 -6.29 8.98
C ARG A 185 5.46 -7.51 9.47
N ASN A 186 4.17 -7.31 9.74
CA ASN A 186 3.22 -8.35 10.08
C ASN A 186 1.82 -7.86 9.67
N LEU A 187 1.25 -8.45 8.62
CA LEU A 187 -0.03 -7.97 8.08
C LEU A 187 -1.20 -8.21 9.03
N ASP A 188 -1.20 -9.33 9.74
CA ASP A 188 -2.21 -9.66 10.76
C ASP A 188 -2.27 -8.59 11.85
N LYS A 189 -1.10 -8.28 12.45
CA LYS A 189 -0.98 -7.19 13.43
C LYS A 189 -1.35 -5.84 12.85
N LEU A 190 -0.94 -5.53 11.62
CA LEU A 190 -1.26 -4.26 10.98
C LEU A 190 -2.78 -4.08 10.86
N ILE A 191 -3.49 -5.12 10.42
CA ILE A 191 -4.94 -5.13 10.34
C ILE A 191 -5.57 -4.96 11.72
N GLU A 192 -5.18 -5.79 12.69
CA GLU A 192 -5.72 -5.75 14.06
C GLU A 192 -5.52 -4.37 14.71
N HIS A 193 -4.30 -3.85 14.66
CA HIS A 193 -3.95 -2.57 15.27
C HIS A 193 -4.63 -1.41 14.53
N SER A 194 -4.76 -1.47 13.19
CA SER A 194 -5.50 -0.46 12.42
C SER A 194 -6.98 -0.41 12.77
N GLN A 195 -7.62 -1.56 13.02
CA GLN A 195 -9.02 -1.62 13.46
C GLN A 195 -9.19 -1.00 14.84
N GLN A 196 -8.31 -1.35 15.80
CA GLN A 196 -8.32 -0.75 17.14
C GLN A 196 -8.11 0.77 17.08
N ALA A 197 -7.14 1.23 16.28
CA ALA A 197 -6.92 2.65 16.07
C ALA A 197 -8.13 3.33 15.44
N PHE A 198 -8.73 2.73 14.41
CA PHE A 198 -9.89 3.28 13.74
C PHE A 198 -11.10 3.40 14.66
N GLU A 199 -11.32 2.44 15.57
CA GLU A 199 -12.36 2.52 16.60
C GLU A 199 -12.10 3.66 17.58
N ILE A 200 -10.86 3.82 18.05
CA ILE A 200 -10.46 4.94 18.92
C ILE A 200 -10.71 6.26 18.21
N LEU A 201 -10.24 6.39 16.96
CA LEU A 201 -10.39 7.59 16.14
C LEU A 201 -11.88 7.89 15.85
N THR A 202 -12.68 6.87 15.56
CA THR A 202 -14.12 7.03 15.32
C THR A 202 -14.87 7.45 16.57
N ALA A 203 -14.55 6.85 17.72
CA ALA A 203 -15.15 7.23 19.00
C ALA A 203 -14.88 8.70 19.37
N VAL A 204 -13.78 9.28 18.87
CA VAL A 204 -13.41 10.68 19.06
C VAL A 204 -13.84 11.61 17.91
N GLY A 205 -14.65 11.12 16.96
CA GLY A 205 -15.26 11.94 15.91
C GLY A 205 -14.47 12.05 14.60
N LEU A 206 -13.49 11.16 14.37
CA LEU A 206 -12.69 11.08 13.13
C LEU A 206 -13.21 10.05 12.12
N GLY A 207 -14.25 9.28 12.44
CA GLY A 207 -14.68 8.15 11.62
C GLY A 207 -15.31 8.56 10.29
N ALA A 208 -14.63 8.27 9.18
CA ALA A 208 -15.32 8.02 7.92
C ALA A 208 -16.13 6.73 8.09
N SER A 209 -17.36 6.68 7.60
CA SER A 209 -18.09 5.42 7.56
C SER A 209 -17.35 4.49 6.59
N LEU A 210 -16.86 3.35 7.07
CA LEU A 210 -16.45 2.24 6.22
C LEU A 210 -17.74 1.68 5.59
N SER A 211 -18.10 2.18 4.40
CA SER A 211 -19.20 1.64 3.59
C SER A 211 -18.71 0.53 2.68
#